data_AF-A0A0H5LTL3-F1
#
_entry.id   AF-A0A0H5LTL3-F1
#
_cell.length_a   1.000
_cell.length_b   1.000
_cell.length_c   1.000
_cell.angle_alpha   90.00
_cell.angle_beta   90.00
_cell.angle_gamma   90.00
#
_symmetry.space_group_name_H-M   'P 1'
#
loop_
_entity.id
_entity.type
_entity.pdbx_description
1 polymer ?
#
loop_
_entity_poly.entity_id
_entity_poly.type
_entity_poly.pdbx_seq_one_letter_code
_entity_poly.pdbx_strand_id
1 'polypeptide(L)'
;MNYQSANMLVSSAKIAVIAMLCLLVSFVGLSASAFYLLIIGLAFSVWVSIALHHQTEKGFVNLNTDKTQWITYVQGIPVRETRSSLKNPCFINVARLSSFFTRFLIIKILIQLALIYLALQQTLHLTTTFSPDLLLALRVIGVVVACILIQRLWLTVKTLLALRRSEWVFEEVPKEGFSYYQAYIIKHDKKSGEQRLQPALAELLAL
;
A
#
# COMPACT_ATOMS: atom_id res chain seq x y z
N MET A 1 7.26 15.89 -11.33
CA MET A 1 6.70 14.79 -10.53
C MET A 1 7.73 13.67 -10.45
N ASN A 2 8.13 13.26 -9.25
CA ASN A 2 9.01 12.10 -9.07
C ASN A 2 8.19 10.99 -8.40
N TYR A 3 7.71 10.05 -9.20
CA TYR A 3 6.82 8.96 -8.79
C TYR A 3 7.62 7.87 -8.06
N GLN A 4 7.99 8.13 -6.80
CA GLN A 4 8.67 7.13 -5.97
C GLN A 4 7.80 5.89 -5.69
N SER A 5 6.47 5.98 -5.83
CA SER A 5 5.57 4.82 -5.72
C SER A 5 5.76 3.81 -6.86
N ALA A 6 6.01 4.28 -8.08
CA ALA A 6 6.30 3.39 -9.23
C ALA A 6 7.70 2.76 -9.12
N ASN A 7 8.68 3.50 -8.57
CA ASN A 7 10.06 3.02 -8.47
C ASN A 7 10.27 1.96 -7.37
N MET A 8 9.37 1.83 -6.38
CA MET A 8 9.45 0.74 -5.39
C MET A 8 9.14 -0.64 -5.98
N LEU A 9 8.25 -0.72 -6.98
CA LEU A 9 7.93 -1.98 -7.67
C LEU A 9 9.10 -2.48 -8.53
N VAL A 10 9.88 -1.54 -9.10
CA VAL A 10 10.96 -1.84 -10.05
C VAL A 10 12.34 -1.94 -9.38
N SER A 11 12.62 -1.17 -8.32
CA SER A 11 13.98 -1.13 -7.73
C SER A 11 14.28 -2.22 -6.68
N SER A 12 13.25 -2.88 -6.14
CA SER A 12 13.44 -3.98 -5.19
C SER A 12 13.36 -5.32 -5.91
N ALA A 13 14.52 -5.94 -6.15
CA ALA A 13 14.63 -7.25 -6.82
C ALA A 13 13.68 -8.32 -6.24
N LYS A 14 13.39 -8.24 -4.93
CA LYS A 14 12.43 -9.12 -4.24
C LYS A 14 11.01 -8.99 -4.79
N ILE A 15 10.55 -7.76 -5.04
CA ILE A 15 9.19 -7.48 -5.51
C ILE A 15 9.06 -7.88 -6.98
N ALA A 16 10.10 -7.65 -7.79
CA ALA A 16 10.13 -8.10 -9.19
C ALA A 16 10.02 -9.63 -9.32
N VAL A 17 10.75 -10.39 -8.49
CA VAL A 17 10.67 -11.86 -8.47
C VAL A 17 9.27 -12.33 -8.06
N ILE A 18 8.67 -11.71 -7.03
CA ILE A 18 7.30 -12.03 -6.60
C ILE A 18 6.29 -11.74 -7.72
N ALA A 19 6.41 -10.59 -8.39
CA ALA A 19 5.55 -10.22 -9.50
C ALA A 19 5.67 -11.21 -10.67
N MET A 20 6.89 -11.62 -11.01
CA MET A 20 7.14 -12.62 -12.05
C MET A 20 6.50 -13.97 -11.70
N LEU A 21 6.63 -14.44 -10.45
CA LEU A 21 5.98 -15.65 -9.97
C LEU A 21 4.46 -15.56 -10.05
N CYS A 22 3.87 -14.45 -9.63
CA CYS A 22 2.43 -14.22 -9.73
C CYS A 22 1.94 -14.26 -11.19
N LEU A 23 2.72 -13.70 -12.13
CA LEU A 23 2.39 -13.76 -13.56
C LEU A 23 2.47 -15.19 -14.10
N LEU A 24 3.49 -15.96 -13.74
CA LEU A 24 3.61 -17.38 -14.14
C LEU A 24 2.42 -18.21 -13.62
N VAL A 25 2.05 -18.03 -12.35
CA VAL A 25 0.89 -18.70 -11.75
C VAL A 25 -0.43 -18.29 -12.40
N SER A 26 -0.51 -17.05 -12.92
CA SER A 26 -1.68 -16.57 -13.66
C SER A 26 -1.90 -17.28 -14.98
N PHE A 27 -0.84 -17.68 -15.69
CA PHE A 27 -0.95 -18.46 -16.94
C PHE A 27 -1.57 -19.85 -16.71
N VAL A 28 -1.49 -20.37 -15.48
CA VAL A 28 -2.07 -21.67 -15.11
C VAL A 28 -3.50 -21.52 -14.55
N GLY A 29 -4.10 -20.34 -14.67
CA GLY A 29 -5.50 -20.07 -14.28
C GLY A 29 -5.69 -19.48 -12.89
N LEU A 30 -4.61 -19.24 -12.13
CA LEU A 30 -4.63 -18.64 -10.79
C LEU A 30 -4.23 -17.15 -10.84
N SER A 31 -5.05 -16.33 -11.51
CA SER A 31 -4.74 -14.92 -11.75
C SER A 31 -5.02 -13.97 -10.57
N ALA A 32 -5.66 -14.44 -9.50
CA ALA A 32 -5.97 -13.62 -8.32
C ALA A 32 -4.75 -12.90 -7.72
N SER A 33 -3.60 -13.58 -7.69
CA SER A 33 -2.36 -13.03 -7.11
C SER A 33 -1.79 -11.89 -7.95
N ALA A 34 -1.80 -12.01 -9.28
CA ALA A 34 -1.38 -10.93 -10.18
C ALA A 34 -2.33 -9.73 -10.13
N PHE A 35 -3.64 -9.98 -10.09
CA PHE A 35 -4.61 -8.90 -9.93
C PHE A 35 -4.47 -8.18 -8.59
N TYR A 36 -4.12 -8.88 -7.51
CA TYR A 36 -3.81 -8.23 -6.24
C TYR A 36 -2.65 -7.25 -6.36
N LEU A 37 -1.53 -7.66 -6.97
CA LEU A 37 -0.37 -6.79 -7.14
C LEU A 37 -0.68 -5.59 -8.05
N LEU A 38 -1.40 -5.81 -9.15
CA LEU A 38 -1.74 -4.73 -10.08
C LEU A 38 -2.74 -3.75 -9.47
N ILE A 39 -3.82 -4.25 -8.88
CA ILE A 39 -4.89 -3.38 -8.37
C ILE A 39 -4.47 -2.73 -7.05
N ILE A 40 -4.01 -3.49 -6.06
CA ILE A 40 -3.65 -2.93 -4.74
C ILE A 40 -2.26 -2.29 -4.76
N GLY A 41 -1.29 -2.91 -5.42
CA GLY A 41 0.09 -2.38 -5.46
C GLY A 41 0.24 -1.14 -6.34
N LEU A 42 -0.45 -1.11 -7.48
CA LEU A 42 -0.27 -0.04 -8.47
C LEU A 42 -1.51 0.84 -8.63
N ALA A 43 -2.65 0.30 -9.03
CA ALA A 43 -3.83 1.13 -9.34
C ALA A 43 -4.33 1.91 -8.12
N PHE A 44 -4.41 1.25 -6.95
CA PHE A 44 -4.83 1.87 -5.70
C PHE A 44 -3.83 2.91 -5.21
N SER A 45 -2.53 2.64 -5.31
CA SER A 45 -1.50 3.61 -4.90
C SER A 45 -1.49 4.86 -5.77
N VAL A 46 -1.69 4.70 -7.09
CA VAL A 46 -1.87 5.81 -8.03
C VAL A 46 -3.15 6.59 -7.72
N TRP A 47 -4.27 5.91 -7.48
CA TRP A 47 -5.53 6.58 -7.13
C TRP A 47 -5.36 7.43 -5.86
N VAL A 48 -4.83 6.85 -4.78
CA VAL A 48 -4.60 7.57 -3.53
C VAL A 48 -3.73 8.81 -3.76
N SER A 49 -2.68 8.70 -4.60
CA SER A 49 -1.83 9.83 -4.96
C SER A 49 -2.61 10.94 -5.69
N ILE A 50 -3.46 10.59 -6.65
CA ILE A 50 -4.30 11.57 -7.38
C ILE A 50 -5.31 12.23 -6.42
N ALA A 51 -5.93 11.44 -5.55
CA ALA A 51 -6.89 11.95 -4.57
C ALA A 51 -6.24 12.91 -3.57
N LEU A 52 -5.02 12.62 -3.11
CA LEU A 52 -4.23 13.54 -2.28
C LEU A 52 -3.87 14.80 -3.04
N HIS A 53 -3.49 14.69 -4.31
CA HIS A 53 -3.17 15.84 -5.15
C HIS A 53 -4.37 16.79 -5.29
N HIS A 54 -5.55 16.26 -5.62
CA HIS A 54 -6.76 17.06 -5.72
C HIS A 54 -7.20 17.70 -4.38
N GLN A 55 -6.94 17.05 -3.25
CA GLN A 55 -7.16 17.65 -1.92
C GLN A 55 -6.14 18.74 -1.58
N THR A 56 -4.94 18.66 -2.16
CA THR A 56 -3.89 19.67 -2.03
C THR A 56 -4.24 20.92 -2.86
N GLU A 57 -4.73 20.74 -4.09
CA GLU A 57 -5.20 21.85 -4.94
C GLU A 57 -6.35 22.65 -4.29
N LYS A 58 -7.20 21.97 -3.52
CA LYS A 58 -8.28 22.61 -2.75
C LYS A 58 -7.82 23.30 -1.47
N GLY A 59 -6.53 23.22 -1.13
CA GLY A 59 -5.95 23.82 0.08
C GLY A 59 -6.26 23.07 1.38
N PHE A 60 -6.82 21.85 1.32
CA PHE A 60 -7.20 21.09 2.52
C PHE A 60 -6.10 20.17 3.06
N VAL A 61 -5.10 19.89 2.23
CA VAL A 61 -3.95 19.05 2.55
C VAL A 61 -2.69 19.81 2.17
N ASN A 62 -1.75 19.91 3.09
CA ASN A 62 -0.41 20.41 2.79
C ASN A 62 0.53 19.21 2.70
N LEU A 63 0.94 18.86 1.48
CA LEU A 63 1.99 17.86 1.27
C LEU A 63 3.31 18.53 1.63
N ASN A 64 3.82 18.29 2.84
CA ASN A 64 5.16 18.71 3.26
C ASN A 64 6.21 18.05 2.35
N THR A 65 6.46 18.70 1.22
CA THR A 65 7.45 18.29 0.24
C THR A 65 8.74 18.99 0.62
N ASP A 66 9.47 18.41 1.56
CA ASP A 66 10.85 18.84 1.76
C ASP A 66 11.61 18.47 0.49
N LYS A 67 11.92 19.47 -0.33
CA LYS A 67 12.78 19.33 -1.50
C LYS A 67 14.20 19.08 -0.99
N THR A 68 14.51 17.84 -0.65
CA THR A 68 15.88 17.46 -0.34
C THR A 68 16.65 17.41 -1.66
N GLN A 69 17.54 18.38 -1.86
CA GLN A 69 18.46 18.39 -2.99
C GLN A 69 19.66 17.52 -2.63
N TRP A 70 19.83 16.40 -3.35
CA TRP A 70 20.99 15.54 -3.21
C TRP A 70 21.85 15.66 -4.46
N ILE A 71 23.16 15.83 -4.28
CA ILE A 71 24.13 15.72 -5.36
C ILE A 71 24.59 14.26 -5.37
N THR A 72 24.21 13.52 -6.41
CA THR A 72 24.69 12.14 -6.61
C THR A 72 25.67 12.16 -7.77
N TYR A 73 26.84 11.57 -7.57
CA TYR A 73 27.84 11.45 -8.62
C TYR A 73 27.58 10.17 -9.40
N VAL A 74 27.05 10.30 -10.62
CA VAL A 74 26.88 9.17 -11.56
C VAL A 74 28.02 9.26 -12.55
N GLN A 75 28.90 8.25 -12.56
CA GLN A 75 30.09 8.21 -13.45
C GLN A 75 30.96 9.48 -13.35
N GLY A 76 31.08 10.07 -12.16
CA GLY A 76 31.89 11.27 -11.93
C GLY A 76 31.22 12.60 -12.30
N ILE A 77 30.02 12.58 -12.89
CA ILE A 77 29.24 13.79 -13.19
C ILE A 77 28.32 14.11 -11.99
N PRO A 78 28.41 15.31 -11.39
CA PRO A 78 27.51 15.71 -10.30
C PRO A 78 26.10 15.93 -10.86
N VAL A 79 25.22 14.96 -10.65
CA VAL A 79 23.80 15.07 -11.02
C VAL A 79 23.03 15.59 -9.80
N ARG A 80 22.39 16.75 -9.97
CA ARG A 80 21.48 17.30 -8.95
C ARG A 80 20.14 16.61 -9.06
N GLU A 81 19.88 15.65 -8.18
CA GLU A 81 18.56 15.06 -8.05
C GLU A 81 17.73 15.85 -7.02
N THR A 82 16.65 16.47 -7.49
CA THR A 82 15.61 16.99 -6.61
C THR A 82 14.71 15.83 -6.19
N ARG A 83 14.92 15.31 -4.98
CA ARG A 83 14.06 14.26 -4.42
C ARG A 83 12.97 14.91 -3.57
N SER A 84 11.74 14.73 -4.03
CA SER A 84 10.51 15.02 -3.29
C SER A 84 10.06 13.72 -2.65
N SER A 85 10.46 13.47 -1.40
CA SER A 85 9.90 12.36 -0.63
C SER A 85 8.50 12.77 -0.15
N LEU A 86 7.49 11.94 -0.42
CA LEU A 86 6.15 12.18 0.08
C LEU A 86 6.15 11.93 1.60
N LYS A 87 6.28 12.99 2.41
CA LYS A 87 6.03 12.91 3.86
C LYS A 87 4.54 12.71 4.12
N ASN A 88 4.23 12.28 5.34
CA ASN A 88 2.88 12.07 5.83
C ASN A 88 2.00 13.31 5.54
N PRO A 89 0.86 13.16 4.83
CA PRO A 89 0.04 14.31 4.44
C PRO A 89 -0.51 15.02 5.68
N CYS A 90 -0.36 16.35 5.72
CA CYS A 90 -0.88 17.17 6.82
C CYS A 90 -2.28 17.67 6.45
N PHE A 91 -3.27 17.39 7.28
CA PHE A 91 -4.66 17.83 7.06
C PHE A 91 -5.00 18.97 8.02
N ILE A 92 -5.90 19.86 7.59
CA ILE A 92 -6.35 21.00 8.40
C ILE A 92 -7.20 20.59 9.62
N ASN A 93 -7.78 19.39 9.61
CA ASN A 93 -8.64 18.88 10.67
C ASN A 93 -8.55 17.35 10.78
N VAL A 94 -8.43 16.85 12.01
CA VAL A 94 -8.44 15.42 12.36
C VAL A 94 -9.68 14.69 11.84
N ALA A 95 -10.85 15.33 11.83
CA ALA A 95 -12.09 14.73 11.32
C ALA A 95 -12.02 14.43 9.80
N ARG A 96 -11.38 15.33 9.02
CA ARG A 96 -11.23 15.15 7.56
C ARG A 96 -10.18 14.09 7.24
N LEU A 97 -9.09 14.06 8.00
CA LEU A 97 -8.05 13.04 7.95
C LEU A 97 -8.67 11.65 8.17
N SER A 98 -9.38 11.45 9.29
CA SER A 98 -10.05 10.19 9.61
C SER A 98 -11.06 9.77 8.53
N SER A 99 -11.88 10.71 8.03
CA SER A 99 -12.85 10.43 6.97
C SER A 99 -12.18 10.01 5.65
N PHE A 100 -11.08 10.66 5.27
CA PHE A 100 -10.29 10.30 4.10
C PHE A 100 -9.74 8.86 4.23
N PHE A 101 -9.02 8.57 5.30
CA PHE A 101 -8.42 7.25 5.52
C PHE A 101 -9.49 6.15 5.63
N THR A 102 -10.59 6.42 6.33
CA THR A 102 -11.73 5.47 6.46
C THR A 102 -12.30 5.11 5.09
N ARG A 103 -12.57 6.09 4.22
CA ARG A 103 -13.12 5.85 2.89
C ARG A 103 -12.18 4.98 2.05
N PHE A 104 -10.90 5.30 2.02
CA PHE A 104 -9.92 4.53 1.23
C PHE A 104 -9.68 3.13 1.81
N LEU A 105 -9.68 2.96 3.13
CA LEU A 105 -9.57 1.65 3.76
C LEU A 105 -10.80 0.77 3.47
N ILE A 106 -12.02 1.33 3.49
CA ILE A 106 -13.24 0.60 3.10
C ILE A 106 -13.16 0.16 1.64
N ILE A 107 -12.76 1.05 0.73
CA ILE A 107 -12.59 0.70 -0.70
C ILE A 107 -11.54 -0.42 -0.84
N LYS A 108 -10.41 -0.33 -0.13
CA LYS A 108 -9.36 -1.36 -0.14
C LYS A 108 -9.90 -2.73 0.33
N ILE A 109 -10.69 -2.75 1.40
CA ILE A 109 -11.34 -3.96 1.93
C ILE A 109 -12.28 -4.57 0.89
N LEU A 110 -13.11 -3.76 0.21
CA LEU A 110 -14.03 -4.24 -0.82
C LEU A 110 -13.29 -4.88 -2.00
N ILE A 111 -12.21 -4.24 -2.46
CA ILE A 111 -11.36 -4.80 -3.53
C ILE A 111 -10.70 -6.11 -3.08
N GLN A 112 -10.18 -6.17 -1.85
CA GLN A 112 -9.56 -7.38 -1.30
C GLN A 112 -10.57 -8.53 -1.17
N LEU A 113 -11.81 -8.26 -0.76
CA LEU A 113 -12.88 -9.26 -0.72
C LEU A 113 -13.20 -9.81 -2.11
N ALA A 114 -13.31 -8.95 -3.12
CA ALA A 114 -13.52 -9.37 -4.50
C ALA A 114 -12.38 -10.27 -5.02
N LEU A 115 -11.13 -9.96 -4.66
CA LEU A 115 -9.96 -10.76 -5.02
C LEU A 115 -9.92 -12.11 -4.30
N ILE A 116 -10.32 -12.17 -3.03
CA ILE A 116 -10.45 -13.43 -2.28
C ILE A 116 -11.52 -14.31 -2.92
N TYR A 117 -12.68 -13.73 -3.26
CA TYR A 117 -13.74 -14.44 -3.95
C TYR A 117 -13.25 -15.02 -5.29
N LEU A 118 -12.53 -14.22 -6.08
CA LEU A 118 -11.93 -14.65 -7.33
C LEU A 118 -10.91 -15.78 -7.13
N ALA A 119 -10.05 -15.70 -6.09
CA ALA A 119 -9.08 -16.75 -5.77
C ALA A 119 -9.76 -18.09 -5.40
N LEU A 120 -10.83 -18.03 -4.60
CA LEU A 120 -11.61 -19.22 -4.24
C LEU A 120 -12.31 -19.81 -5.45
N GLN A 121 -12.95 -18.98 -6.28
CA GLN A 121 -13.61 -19.42 -7.50
C GLN A 121 -12.60 -20.11 -8.43
N GLN A 122 -11.44 -19.51 -8.66
CA GLN A 122 -10.40 -20.11 -9.50
C GLN A 122 -9.95 -21.47 -8.95
N THR A 123 -9.69 -21.56 -7.64
CA THR A 123 -9.26 -22.81 -7.01
C THR A 123 -10.29 -23.93 -7.15
N LEU A 124 -11.59 -23.60 -7.08
CA LEU A 124 -12.68 -24.57 -7.25
C LEU A 124 -12.90 -24.97 -8.72
N HIS A 125 -12.77 -24.02 -9.65
CA HIS A 125 -12.95 -24.24 -11.08
C HIS A 125 -11.71 -24.82 -11.79
N LEU A 126 -10.62 -25.07 -11.07
CA LEU A 126 -9.49 -25.85 -11.57
C LEU A 126 -9.94 -27.30 -11.82
N THR A 127 -10.36 -27.56 -13.06
CA THR A 127 -10.77 -28.88 -13.57
C THR A 127 -9.60 -29.68 -14.14
N THR A 128 -9.84 -30.98 -14.32
CA THR A 128 -8.90 -32.07 -14.61
C THR A 128 -8.26 -32.04 -16.00
N THR A 129 -7.86 -30.86 -16.49
CA THR A 129 -7.07 -30.73 -17.73
C THR A 129 -5.62 -31.12 -17.50
N PHE A 130 -5.17 -31.09 -16.25
CA PHE A 130 -3.80 -31.39 -15.85
C PHE A 130 -3.67 -32.78 -15.22
N SER A 131 -2.44 -33.31 -15.20
CA SER A 131 -2.13 -34.54 -14.47
C SER A 131 -2.57 -34.44 -13.00
N PRO A 132 -2.98 -35.56 -12.37
CA PRO A 132 -3.54 -35.55 -11.02
C PRO A 132 -2.60 -34.92 -9.98
N ASP A 133 -1.29 -35.15 -10.10
CA ASP A 133 -0.28 -34.60 -9.20
C ASP A 133 -0.13 -33.08 -9.37
N LEU A 134 -0.16 -32.59 -10.61
CA LEU A 134 -0.04 -31.16 -10.91
C LEU A 134 -1.30 -30.40 -10.48
N LEU A 135 -2.47 -31.01 -10.63
CA LEU A 135 -3.73 -30.45 -10.15
C LEU A 135 -3.76 -30.30 -8.63
N LEU A 136 -3.27 -31.32 -7.90
CA LEU A 136 -3.15 -31.24 -6.45
C LEU A 136 -2.19 -30.13 -6.02
N ALA A 137 -1.02 -30.02 -6.66
CA ALA A 137 -0.06 -28.94 -6.41
C ALA A 137 -0.68 -27.55 -6.63
N LEU A 138 -1.40 -27.35 -7.74
CA LEU A 138 -2.05 -26.07 -8.05
C LEU A 138 -3.16 -25.72 -7.05
N ARG A 139 -3.95 -26.70 -6.58
CA ARG A 139 -4.96 -26.46 -5.54
C ARG A 139 -4.33 -26.03 -4.23
N VAL A 140 -3.23 -26.67 -3.82
CA VAL A 140 -2.49 -26.28 -2.62
C VAL A 140 -1.98 -24.84 -2.76
N ILE A 141 -1.42 -24.48 -3.92
CA ILE A 141 -0.98 -23.11 -4.21
C ILE A 141 -2.16 -22.12 -4.13
N GLY A 142 -3.31 -22.46 -4.73
CA GLY A 142 -4.52 -21.62 -4.70
C GLY A 142 -5.03 -21.36 -3.27
N VAL A 143 -5.05 -22.40 -2.43
CA VAL A 143 -5.42 -22.28 -1.01
C VAL A 143 -4.42 -21.39 -0.26
N VAL A 144 -3.12 -21.58 -0.48
CA VAL A 144 -2.07 -20.74 0.14
C VAL A 144 -2.25 -19.27 -0.25
N VAL A 145 -2.51 -18.99 -1.53
CA VAL A 145 -2.78 -17.62 -2.01
C VAL A 145 -4.02 -17.06 -1.32
N ALA A 146 -5.11 -17.81 -1.22
CA ALA A 146 -6.32 -17.37 -0.52
C ALA A 146 -6.05 -17.06 0.97
N CYS A 147 -5.30 -17.92 1.67
CA CYS A 147 -4.90 -17.68 3.06
C CYS A 147 -4.07 -16.40 3.22
N ILE A 148 -3.11 -16.14 2.32
CA ILE A 148 -2.32 -14.91 2.32
C ILE A 148 -3.22 -13.69 2.12
N LEU A 149 -4.14 -13.74 1.16
CA LEU A 149 -5.08 -12.63 0.90
C LEU A 149 -6.01 -12.37 2.09
N ILE A 150 -6.49 -13.41 2.76
CA ILE A 150 -7.29 -13.29 3.99
C ILE A 150 -6.47 -12.66 5.12
N GLN A 151 -5.21 -13.05 5.30
CA GLN A 151 -4.32 -12.44 6.27
C GLN A 151 -4.11 -10.94 5.98
N ARG A 152 -3.96 -10.55 4.70
CA ARG A 152 -3.83 -9.15 4.28
C ARG A 152 -5.12 -8.35 4.51
N LEU A 153 -6.27 -8.95 4.23
CA LEU A 153 -7.56 -8.37 4.56
C LEU A 153 -7.67 -8.11 6.08
N TRP A 154 -7.31 -9.10 6.90
CA TRP A 154 -7.36 -8.97 8.36
C TRP A 154 -6.48 -7.83 8.89
N LEU A 155 -5.26 -7.68 8.35
CA LEU A 155 -4.39 -6.55 8.68
C LEU A 155 -5.05 -5.21 8.32
N THR A 156 -5.70 -5.12 7.16
CA THR A 156 -6.40 -3.91 6.70
C THR A 156 -7.64 -3.59 7.57
N VAL A 157 -8.36 -4.62 8.04
CA VAL A 157 -9.47 -4.45 8.99
C VAL A 157 -8.94 -3.99 10.34
N LYS A 158 -7.82 -4.55 10.80
CA LYS A 158 -7.19 -4.14 12.07
C LYS A 158 -6.78 -2.66 12.04
N THR A 159 -6.22 -2.17 10.94
CA THR A 159 -5.85 -0.75 10.81
C THR A 159 -7.07 0.16 10.80
N LEU A 160 -8.16 -0.25 10.15
CA LEU A 160 -9.44 0.45 10.21
C LEU A 160 -10.02 0.49 11.63
N LEU A 161 -9.95 -0.62 12.38
CA LEU A 161 -10.40 -0.67 13.77
C LEU A 161 -9.54 0.21 14.69
N ALA A 162 -8.22 0.24 14.50
CA ALA A 162 -7.32 1.12 15.23
C ALA A 162 -7.65 2.60 14.97
N LEU A 163 -7.98 2.96 13.72
CA LEU A 163 -8.44 4.31 13.36
C LEU A 163 -9.73 4.68 14.10
N ARG A 164 -10.68 3.75 14.18
CA ARG A 164 -11.96 3.96 14.85
C ARG A 164 -11.81 4.07 16.38
N ARG A 165 -10.83 3.37 16.96
CA ARG A 165 -10.52 3.40 18.40
C ARG A 165 -9.71 4.62 18.83
N SER A 166 -9.40 5.54 17.91
CA SER A 166 -8.56 6.72 18.16
C SER A 166 -7.17 6.38 18.71
N GLU A 167 -6.64 5.19 18.38
CA GLU A 167 -5.26 4.77 18.73
C GLU A 167 -4.21 5.46 17.85
N TRP A 168 -4.64 6.39 16.98
CA TRP A 168 -3.78 7.14 16.09
C TRP A 168 -3.24 8.36 16.83
N VAL A 169 -1.92 8.53 16.76
CA VAL A 169 -1.26 9.71 17.31
C VAL A 169 -1.37 10.81 16.27
N PHE A 170 -2.06 11.88 16.63
CA PHE A 170 -2.14 13.09 15.82
C PHE A 170 -1.05 14.04 16.30
N GLU A 171 -0.06 14.29 15.45
CA GLU A 171 0.98 15.27 15.73
C GLU A 171 0.60 16.60 15.06
N GLU A 172 0.61 17.67 15.85
CA GLU A 172 0.36 19.03 15.37
C GLU A 172 1.67 19.63 14.87
N VAL A 173 1.73 19.96 13.59
CA VAL A 173 2.87 20.63 12.97
C VAL A 173 2.47 22.08 12.74
N PRO A 174 3.00 23.03 13.53
CA PRO A 174 2.72 24.45 13.33
C PRO A 174 3.42 24.93 12.06
N LYS A 175 2.67 25.54 11.13
CA LYS A 175 3.23 26.13 9.91
C LYS A 175 2.50 27.43 9.58
N GLU A 176 3.26 28.53 9.49
CA GLU A 176 2.79 29.85 9.05
C GLU A 176 1.47 30.31 9.71
N GLY A 177 1.37 30.17 11.03
CA GLY A 177 0.20 30.63 11.80
C GLY A 177 -1.04 29.73 11.77
N PHE A 178 -0.97 28.56 11.11
CA PHE A 178 -2.02 27.53 11.12
C PHE A 178 -1.51 26.19 11.66
N SER A 179 -2.36 25.53 12.45
CA SER A 179 -2.12 24.18 12.99
C SER A 179 -2.51 23.11 11.97
N TYR A 180 -1.54 22.34 11.47
CA TYR A 180 -1.80 21.19 10.60
C TYR A 180 -1.59 19.88 11.36
N TYR A 181 -2.43 18.87 11.10
CA TYR A 181 -2.39 17.59 11.79
C TYR A 181 -1.84 16.48 10.90
N GLN A 182 -0.86 15.71 11.39
CA GLN A 182 -0.32 14.50 10.78
C GLN A 182 -0.75 13.26 11.57
N ALA A 183 -1.09 12.16 10.87
CA ALA A 183 -1.52 10.91 11.50
C ALA A 183 -0.40 9.86 11.54
N TYR A 184 0.00 9.45 12.74
CA TYR A 184 0.94 8.36 12.95
C TYR A 184 0.26 7.17 13.62
N ILE A 185 0.65 5.97 13.21
CA ILE A 185 0.24 4.73 13.86
C ILE A 185 1.42 4.24 14.68
N ILE A 186 1.22 4.08 15.99
CA ILE A 186 2.24 3.50 16.87
C ILE A 186 2.33 2.02 16.54
N LYS A 187 3.45 1.58 15.97
CA LYS A 187 3.79 0.16 15.92
C LYS A 187 4.88 -0.13 16.94
N HIS A 188 4.57 -1.08 17.82
CA HIS A 188 5.57 -1.68 18.69
C HIS A 188 6.47 -2.59 17.84
N ASP A 189 7.74 -2.20 17.71
CA ASP A 189 8.73 -3.05 17.08
C ASP A 189 9.04 -4.23 18.01
N LYS A 190 8.53 -5.42 17.65
CA LYS A 190 8.73 -6.66 18.40
C LYS A 190 10.20 -7.06 18.56
N LYS A 191 11.13 -6.48 17.79
CA LYS A 191 12.56 -6.80 17.85
C LYS A 191 13.40 -5.82 18.67
N SER A 192 12.93 -4.60 18.87
CA SER A 192 13.74 -3.53 19.49
C SER A 192 13.14 -2.97 20.78
N GLY A 193 11.88 -3.29 21.11
CA GLY A 193 11.18 -2.69 22.26
C GLY A 193 10.82 -1.20 22.05
N GLU A 194 11.34 -0.56 21.02
CA GLU A 194 11.06 0.84 20.69
C GLU A 194 9.73 1.02 19.94
N GLN A 195 9.03 2.11 20.27
CA GLN A 195 7.83 2.55 19.56
C GLN A 195 8.26 3.26 18.27
N ARG A 196 7.92 2.69 17.11
CA ARG A 196 8.15 3.34 15.81
C ARG A 196 6.86 3.95 15.30
N LEU A 197 6.88 5.26 15.08
CA LEU A 197 5.79 6.00 14.45
C LEU A 197 5.82 5.72 12.95
N GLN A 198 4.89 4.90 12.45
CA GLN A 198 4.72 4.71 11.02
C GLN A 198 3.75 5.75 10.46
N PRO A 199 4.08 6.41 9.34
CA PRO A 199 3.17 7.35 8.70
C PRO A 199 1.94 6.59 8.18
N ALA A 200 0.74 7.09 8.48
CA ALA A 200 -0.52 6.45 8.09
C ALA A 200 -0.65 6.18 6.59
N LEU A 201 -0.05 7.05 5.76
CA LEU A 201 0.00 6.85 4.32
C LEU A 201 0.76 5.58 3.91
N ALA A 202 1.89 5.27 4.57
CA ALA A 202 2.66 4.06 4.27
C ALA A 202 1.89 2.80 4.65
N GLU A 203 1.10 2.84 5.72
CA GLU A 203 0.24 1.73 6.13
C GLU A 203 -0.94 1.53 5.16
N LEU A 204 -1.52 2.61 4.66
CA LEU A 204 -2.58 2.55 3.65
C LEU A 204 -2.08 1.94 2.32
N LEU A 205 -0.85 2.28 1.94
CA LEU A 205 -0.20 1.81 0.70
C LEU A 205 0.54 0.47 0.85
N ALA A 206 0.56 -0.12 2.05
CA ALA A 206 1.22 -1.40 2.27
C ALA A 206 0.56 -2.53 1.46
N LEU A 207 1.39 -3.30 0.75
CA LEU A 207 1.08 -4.53 0.04
C LEU A 207 0.96 -5.73 0.99
#